data_AF-A0A661FLB6-F1
#
_entry.id   AF-A0A661FLB6-F1
#
_cell.length_a   1.000
_cell.length_b   1.000
_cell.length_c   1.000
_cell.angle_alpha   90.00
_cell.angle_beta   90.00
_cell.angle_gamma   90.00
#
_symmetry.space_group_name_H-M   'P 1'
#
loop_
_entity.id
_entity.type
_entity.pdbx_description
1 polymer ?
#
loop_
_entity_poly.entity_id
_entity_poly.type
_entity_poly.pdbx_seq_one_letter_code
_entity_poly.pdbx_strand_id
1 'polypeptide(L)'
;MRYSWRLPGCRFLCRHIAPTHEIFDPYKAIKLQTSTDLLLGVNIDHVATLRQARGTSYPDPIEAALMAEKAGADSITLHLREDRRHIQDEDLGRLQDVMQTHMNLEMAVTDEMLKIASAIRPQDCCLVPEKREELTTEGGLDVARQKNKIADACAELAANDIRVSLFIDPEPDQLDAALAAGAPVVELHTGAFADASGAEQLAELKRVVVAAAYGHEIGLIINAGHGLHCDNVTPIALIPQLVELNIGHAIIGRAVFVGLAAAVSEIKALMNDARKR
;
A
#
# COMPACT_ATOMS: atom_id res chain seq x y z
N MET A 1 -35.79 24.56 60.13
CA MET A 1 -34.39 24.66 60.61
C MET A 1 -33.48 24.44 59.42
N ARG A 2 -32.64 25.43 59.11
CA ARG A 2 -31.59 25.36 58.09
C ARG A 2 -30.42 24.57 58.66
N TYR A 3 -29.87 23.62 57.92
CA TYR A 3 -28.42 23.38 57.94
C TYR A 3 -27.95 23.05 56.54
N SER A 4 -27.05 23.90 56.05
CA SER A 4 -26.34 23.76 54.79
C SER A 4 -25.01 23.05 55.05
N TRP A 5 -24.61 22.15 54.17
CA TRP A 5 -23.20 21.87 53.94
C TRP A 5 -22.99 21.75 52.43
N ARG A 6 -22.32 22.75 51.87
CA ARG A 6 -21.65 22.66 50.57
C ARG A 6 -20.28 22.05 50.83
N LEU A 7 -19.89 21.06 50.02
CA LEU A 7 -18.52 20.96 49.52
C LEU A 7 -18.55 20.57 48.02
N PRO A 8 -17.52 20.96 47.25
CA PRO A 8 -17.61 21.19 45.83
C PRO A 8 -16.89 20.13 44.99
N GLY A 9 -17.30 20.02 43.72
CA GLY A 9 -16.40 19.61 42.64
C GLY A 9 -16.19 18.12 42.45
N CYS A 10 -17.02 17.51 41.61
CA CYS A 10 -16.59 16.45 40.71
C CYS A 10 -17.52 16.43 39.50
N ARG A 11 -17.23 17.31 38.53
CA ARG A 11 -17.73 17.09 37.15
C ARG A 11 -16.94 15.89 36.62
N PHE A 12 -17.59 14.75 36.49
CA PHE A 12 -17.10 13.67 35.65
C PHE A 12 -17.04 14.20 34.21
N LEU A 13 -15.88 14.72 33.81
CA LEU A 13 -15.52 14.82 32.40
C LEU A 13 -15.22 13.41 31.93
N CYS A 14 -16.14 12.82 31.17
CA CYS A 14 -15.86 11.67 30.34
C CYS A 14 -14.94 12.15 29.20
N ARG A 15 -13.63 12.25 29.47
CA ARG A 15 -12.62 12.39 28.41
C ARG A 15 -12.57 11.06 27.70
N HIS A 16 -13.10 11.02 26.49
CA HIS A 16 -12.71 10.01 25.50
C HIS A 16 -11.21 10.24 25.25
N ILE A 17 -10.38 9.45 25.92
CA ILE A 17 -8.98 9.30 25.56
C ILE A 17 -9.00 8.33 24.40
N ALA A 18 -8.93 8.85 23.17
CA ALA A 18 -8.57 8.03 22.03
C ALA A 18 -7.23 7.37 22.36
N PRO A 19 -7.08 6.03 22.22
CA PRO A 19 -5.79 5.40 22.40
C PRO A 19 -4.87 5.94 21.31
N THR A 20 -3.88 6.74 21.69
CA THR A 20 -2.72 6.99 20.85
C THR A 20 -1.89 5.71 20.85
N HIS A 21 -2.36 4.71 20.11
CA HIS A 21 -1.44 3.69 19.59
C HIS A 21 -0.57 4.45 18.59
N GLU A 22 0.67 4.76 18.98
CA GLU A 22 1.69 5.06 17.99
C GLU A 22 1.83 3.81 17.14
N ILE A 23 1.11 3.78 16.02
CA ILE A 23 1.27 2.75 15.00
C ILE A 23 2.73 2.87 14.53
N PHE A 24 3.44 1.75 14.59
CA PHE A 24 4.86 1.67 14.24
C PHE A 24 5.06 2.08 12.78
N ASP A 25 5.71 3.22 12.53
CA ASP A 25 6.01 3.69 11.17
C ASP A 25 7.32 3.04 10.65
N PRO A 26 7.25 2.00 9.79
CA PRO A 26 8.45 1.27 9.38
C PRO A 26 9.37 2.13 8.52
N TYR A 27 8.84 3.12 7.80
CA TYR A 27 9.60 3.95 6.87
C TYR A 27 10.49 4.99 7.56
N LYS A 28 10.19 5.37 8.82
CA LYS A 28 11.07 6.22 9.62
C LYS A 28 12.39 5.53 9.99
N ALA A 29 12.37 4.21 10.16
CA ALA A 29 13.56 3.42 10.48
C ALA A 29 14.45 3.17 9.24
N ILE A 30 13.86 3.17 8.05
CA ILE A 30 14.51 2.70 6.80
C ILE A 30 15.36 3.78 6.11
N LYS A 31 15.18 5.07 6.46
CA LYS A 31 15.98 6.19 5.90
C LYS A 31 17.48 6.11 6.19
N LEU A 32 17.97 5.16 6.98
CA LEU A 32 19.35 5.14 7.49
C LEU A 32 20.17 3.90 7.14
N GLN A 33 19.58 2.77 6.71
CA GLN A 33 20.32 1.53 6.43
C GLN A 33 19.61 0.65 5.40
N THR A 34 20.38 -0.14 4.63
CA THR A 34 19.88 -1.32 3.93
C THR A 34 19.25 -2.26 4.96
N SER A 35 17.93 -2.31 5.01
CA SER A 35 17.19 -3.13 5.96
C SER A 35 17.27 -4.60 5.55
N THR A 36 17.56 -5.49 6.51
CA THR A 36 17.39 -6.94 6.36
C THR A 36 15.92 -7.35 6.37
N ASP A 37 15.02 -6.41 6.66
CA ASP A 37 13.59 -6.67 6.79
C ASP A 37 12.88 -6.08 5.57
N LEU A 38 12.22 -6.96 4.81
CA LEU A 38 11.36 -6.64 3.68
C LEU A 38 9.89 -6.75 4.12
N LEU A 39 9.15 -5.66 3.96
CA LEU A 39 7.76 -5.58 4.36
C LEU A 39 6.85 -6.24 3.33
N LEU A 40 5.74 -6.81 3.79
CA LEU A 40 4.67 -7.36 2.96
C LEU A 40 3.40 -6.54 3.20
N GLY A 41 2.98 -5.81 2.16
CA GLY A 41 1.64 -5.28 2.07
C GLY A 41 0.71 -6.27 1.40
N VAL A 42 -0.43 -6.57 2.04
CA VAL A 42 -1.43 -7.49 1.48
C VAL A 42 -2.56 -6.68 0.87
N ASN A 43 -2.70 -6.75 -0.45
CA ASN A 43 -3.84 -6.15 -1.14
C ASN A 43 -5.08 -7.06 -1.04
N ILE A 44 -6.18 -6.52 -0.52
CA ILE A 44 -7.43 -7.26 -0.23
C ILE A 44 -8.56 -7.04 -1.26
N ASP A 45 -8.29 -6.36 -2.37
CA ASP A 45 -9.30 -6.00 -3.38
C ASP A 45 -10.05 -7.20 -3.94
N HIS A 46 -9.35 -8.32 -4.12
CA HIS A 46 -9.95 -9.52 -4.68
C HIS A 46 -10.82 -10.31 -3.69
N VAL A 47 -10.73 -10.03 -2.38
CA VAL A 47 -11.75 -10.48 -1.42
C VAL A 47 -13.05 -9.75 -1.70
N ALA A 48 -13.00 -8.42 -1.84
CA ALA A 48 -14.15 -7.61 -2.20
C ALA A 48 -14.69 -7.98 -3.59
N THR A 49 -13.83 -8.33 -4.55
CA THR A 49 -14.26 -8.84 -5.86
C THR A 49 -15.16 -10.08 -5.72
N LEU A 50 -14.76 -11.06 -4.90
CA LEU A 50 -15.58 -12.26 -4.64
C LEU A 50 -16.92 -11.91 -3.97
N ARG A 51 -16.91 -10.94 -3.04
CA ARG A 51 -18.13 -10.42 -2.41
C ARG A 51 -19.08 -9.79 -3.43
N GLN A 52 -18.56 -8.88 -4.27
CA GLN A 52 -19.34 -8.17 -5.29
C GLN A 52 -19.88 -9.12 -6.37
N ALA A 53 -19.17 -10.21 -6.67
CA ALA A 53 -19.64 -11.23 -7.61
C ALA A 53 -21.00 -11.84 -7.21
N ARG A 54 -21.34 -11.85 -5.91
CA ARG A 54 -22.63 -12.34 -5.41
C ARG A 54 -23.53 -11.26 -4.82
N GLY A 55 -23.01 -10.10 -4.48
CA GLY A 55 -23.73 -9.02 -3.80
C GLY A 55 -24.11 -9.38 -2.36
N THR A 56 -23.27 -10.19 -1.70
CA THR A 56 -23.43 -10.61 -0.30
C THR A 56 -22.56 -9.77 0.63
N SER A 57 -22.66 -9.97 1.95
CA SER A 57 -21.72 -9.38 2.91
C SER A 57 -20.41 -10.17 3.06
N TYR A 58 -20.32 -11.34 2.43
CA TYR A 58 -19.18 -12.25 2.51
C TYR A 58 -18.63 -12.60 1.11
N PRO A 59 -17.32 -12.94 1.01
CA PRO A 59 -16.32 -12.77 2.06
C PRO A 59 -16.09 -11.30 2.43
N ASP A 60 -15.82 -11.00 3.70
CA ASP A 60 -15.68 -9.63 4.20
C ASP A 60 -14.21 -9.18 4.11
N PRO A 61 -13.88 -8.10 3.37
CA PRO A 61 -12.51 -7.58 3.28
C PRO A 61 -11.90 -7.23 4.63
N ILE A 62 -12.72 -6.83 5.60
CA ILE A 62 -12.25 -6.46 6.94
C ILE A 62 -11.77 -7.69 7.72
N GLU A 63 -12.47 -8.82 7.61
CA GLU A 63 -12.01 -10.08 8.19
C GLU A 63 -10.70 -10.55 7.55
N ALA A 64 -10.58 -10.37 6.23
CA ALA A 64 -9.36 -10.71 5.49
C ALA A 64 -8.17 -9.86 5.94
N ALA A 65 -8.35 -8.54 6.13
CA ALA A 65 -7.31 -7.64 6.63
C ALA A 65 -6.76 -8.10 7.99
N LEU A 66 -7.65 -8.33 8.96
CA LEU A 66 -7.27 -8.78 10.29
C LEU A 66 -6.58 -10.16 10.29
N MET A 67 -6.96 -11.04 9.37
CA MET A 67 -6.32 -12.34 9.21
C MET A 67 -4.92 -12.21 8.59
N ALA A 68 -4.76 -11.30 7.61
CA ALA A 68 -3.47 -11.03 6.98
C ALA A 68 -2.47 -10.43 7.99
N GLU A 69 -2.88 -9.45 8.79
CA GLU A 69 -2.03 -8.88 9.85
C GLU A 69 -1.55 -9.95 10.83
N LYS A 70 -2.47 -10.80 11.33
CA LYS A 70 -2.12 -11.92 12.23
C LYS A 70 -1.18 -12.95 11.58
N ALA A 71 -1.18 -13.05 10.27
CA ALA A 71 -0.36 -13.97 9.50
C ALA A 71 1.01 -13.39 9.09
N GLY A 72 1.27 -12.12 9.43
CA GLY A 72 2.55 -11.45 9.21
C GLY A 72 2.58 -10.39 8.10
N ALA A 73 1.42 -9.89 7.67
CA ALA A 73 1.36 -8.68 6.85
C ALA A 73 1.78 -7.45 7.68
N ASP A 74 2.62 -6.59 7.10
CA ASP A 74 3.10 -5.36 7.73
C ASP A 74 2.23 -4.15 7.38
N SER A 75 1.49 -4.24 6.27
CA SER A 75 0.50 -3.25 5.84
C SER A 75 -0.67 -3.94 5.13
N ILE A 76 -1.81 -3.24 5.07
CA ILE A 76 -3.00 -3.64 4.30
C ILE A 76 -3.20 -2.63 3.19
N THR A 77 -3.20 -3.15 1.96
CA THR A 77 -3.39 -2.36 0.74
C THR A 77 -4.80 -2.56 0.21
N LEU A 78 -5.43 -1.49 -0.26
CA LEU A 78 -6.75 -1.54 -0.89
C LEU A 78 -6.92 -0.42 -1.90
N HIS A 79 -7.49 -0.73 -3.06
CA HIS A 79 -7.77 0.23 -4.12
C HIS A 79 -9.24 0.60 -4.12
N LEU A 80 -9.55 1.79 -3.61
CA LEU A 80 -10.86 2.40 -3.87
C LEU A 80 -10.84 2.97 -5.28
N ARG A 81 -11.57 2.33 -6.19
CA ARG A 81 -11.69 2.78 -7.59
C ARG A 81 -12.77 3.82 -7.75
N GLU A 82 -12.68 4.67 -8.77
CA GLU A 82 -13.76 5.62 -9.11
C GLU A 82 -15.10 4.90 -9.35
N ASP A 83 -15.05 3.71 -9.98
CA ASP A 83 -16.22 2.89 -10.33
C ASP A 83 -16.69 1.94 -9.22
N ARG A 84 -16.00 1.90 -8.07
CA ARG A 84 -16.31 1.03 -6.92
C ARG A 84 -16.50 -0.44 -7.34
N ARG A 85 -15.67 -0.92 -8.26
CA ARG A 85 -15.79 -2.29 -8.79
C ARG A 85 -15.66 -3.39 -7.71
N HIS A 86 -14.85 -3.16 -6.68
CA HIS A 86 -14.59 -4.12 -5.61
C HIS A 86 -14.74 -3.48 -4.23
N ILE A 87 -13.71 -2.77 -3.77
CA ILE A 87 -13.73 -2.03 -2.50
C ILE A 87 -14.76 -0.91 -2.60
N GLN A 88 -15.54 -0.74 -1.54
CA GLN A 88 -16.56 0.29 -1.40
C GLN A 88 -16.13 1.32 -0.36
N ASP A 89 -16.72 2.52 -0.40
CA ASP A 89 -16.45 3.60 0.55
C ASP A 89 -16.67 3.17 2.02
N GLU A 90 -17.66 2.31 2.28
CA GLU A 90 -17.93 1.75 3.62
C GLU A 90 -16.78 0.86 4.13
N ASP A 91 -16.07 0.17 3.24
CA ASP A 91 -14.94 -0.69 3.62
C ASP A 91 -13.80 0.15 4.21
N LEU A 92 -13.57 1.37 3.71
CA LEU A 92 -12.52 2.26 4.22
C LEU A 92 -12.75 2.63 5.69
N GLY A 93 -13.96 3.10 6.01
CA GLY A 93 -14.30 3.50 7.39
C GLY A 93 -14.25 2.33 8.35
N ARG A 94 -14.77 1.16 7.94
CA ARG A 94 -14.73 -0.06 8.77
C ARG A 94 -13.31 -0.55 9.00
N LEU A 95 -12.42 -0.43 8.01
CA LEU A 95 -11.03 -0.86 8.13
C LEU A 95 -10.25 0.03 9.10
N GLN A 96 -10.47 1.34 9.03
CA GLN A 96 -9.80 2.32 9.89
C GLN A 96 -10.03 2.04 11.39
N ASP A 97 -11.21 1.54 11.77
CA ASP A 97 -11.57 1.26 13.16
C ASP A 97 -10.89 0.02 13.76
N VAL A 98 -10.40 -0.91 12.93
CA VAL A 98 -9.95 -2.24 13.40
C VAL A 98 -8.49 -2.56 13.10
N MET A 99 -7.90 -1.86 12.15
CA MET A 99 -6.53 -2.11 11.69
C MET A 99 -5.50 -1.95 12.80
N GLN A 100 -4.53 -2.86 12.84
CA GLN A 100 -3.46 -2.89 13.84
C GLN A 100 -2.12 -2.43 13.23
N THR A 101 -1.99 -2.47 11.91
CA THR A 101 -0.82 -2.04 11.15
C THR A 101 -1.10 -0.75 10.37
N HIS A 102 -0.77 -0.70 9.08
CA HIS A 102 -0.79 0.46 8.20
C HIS A 102 -1.80 0.28 7.07
N MET A 103 -2.56 1.33 6.75
CA MET A 103 -3.37 1.38 5.55
C MET A 103 -2.57 2.01 4.43
N ASN A 104 -2.45 1.29 3.33
CA ASN A 104 -2.01 1.81 2.04
C ASN A 104 -3.21 1.92 1.09
N LEU A 105 -3.74 3.13 0.95
CA LEU A 105 -4.88 3.41 0.07
C LEU A 105 -4.41 3.67 -1.35
N GLU A 106 -4.71 2.77 -2.27
CA GLU A 106 -4.56 2.99 -3.70
C GLU A 106 -5.75 3.79 -4.24
N MET A 107 -5.48 4.78 -5.10
CA MET A 107 -6.53 5.59 -5.76
C MET A 107 -6.06 6.32 -7.01
N ALA A 108 -7.01 6.67 -7.88
CA ALA A 108 -6.78 7.61 -8.98
C ALA A 108 -6.59 9.06 -8.50
N VAL A 109 -5.92 9.88 -9.32
CA VAL A 109 -5.68 11.30 -9.05
C VAL A 109 -6.87 12.15 -9.50
N THR A 110 -7.92 12.21 -8.67
CA THR A 110 -9.11 13.04 -8.89
C THR A 110 -9.50 13.81 -7.64
N ASP A 111 -10.20 14.94 -7.80
CA ASP A 111 -10.68 15.76 -6.67
C ASP A 111 -11.59 15.00 -5.70
N GLU A 112 -12.36 14.02 -6.20
CA GLU A 112 -13.20 13.17 -5.35
C GLU A 112 -12.33 12.28 -4.46
N MET A 113 -11.38 11.58 -5.07
CA MET A 113 -10.52 10.64 -4.37
C MET A 113 -9.59 11.34 -3.37
N LEU A 114 -9.04 12.50 -3.74
CA LEU A 114 -8.23 13.33 -2.83
C LEU A 114 -9.01 13.78 -1.59
N LYS A 115 -10.29 14.15 -1.75
CA LYS A 115 -11.17 14.48 -0.61
C LYS A 115 -11.43 13.27 0.28
N ILE A 116 -11.66 12.09 -0.32
CA ILE A 116 -11.86 10.85 0.42
C ILE A 116 -10.59 10.50 1.22
N ALA A 117 -9.42 10.51 0.58
CA ALA A 117 -8.15 10.24 1.25
C ALA A 117 -7.86 11.26 2.36
N SER A 118 -8.14 12.55 2.15
CA SER A 118 -7.98 13.58 3.18
C SER A 118 -8.93 13.41 4.37
N ALA A 119 -10.12 12.85 4.14
CA ALA A 119 -11.08 12.55 5.22
C ALA A 119 -10.68 11.29 6.00
N ILE A 120 -10.24 10.24 5.31
CA ILE A 120 -9.83 8.96 5.91
C ILE A 120 -8.46 9.08 6.57
N ARG A 121 -7.54 9.87 6.01
CA ARG A 121 -6.15 10.03 6.46
C ARG A 121 -5.42 8.68 6.62
N PRO A 122 -5.31 7.87 5.56
CA PRO A 122 -4.50 6.66 5.62
C PRO A 122 -3.04 7.01 5.90
N GLN A 123 -2.27 6.07 6.46
CA GLN A 123 -0.83 6.28 6.68
C GLN A 123 -0.09 6.44 5.35
N ASP A 124 -0.47 5.61 4.37
CA ASP A 124 0.11 5.55 3.05
C ASP A 124 -0.98 5.72 1.97
N CYS A 125 -0.64 6.41 0.89
CA CYS A 125 -1.52 6.50 -0.27
C CYS A 125 -0.71 6.34 -1.56
N CYS A 126 -1.06 5.33 -2.35
CA CYS A 126 -0.42 5.04 -3.62
C CYS A 126 -1.27 5.55 -4.78
N LEU A 127 -0.73 6.51 -5.55
CA LEU A 127 -1.41 7.05 -6.72
C LEU A 127 -1.21 6.11 -7.90
N VAL A 128 -2.33 5.58 -8.40
CA VAL A 128 -2.38 4.60 -9.50
C VAL A 128 -3.17 5.16 -10.68
N PRO A 129 -2.85 4.77 -11.92
CA PRO A 129 -3.64 5.16 -13.08
C PRO A 129 -4.92 4.33 -13.19
N GLU A 130 -6.06 4.97 -13.46
CA GLU A 130 -7.33 4.26 -13.74
C GLU A 130 -7.82 4.46 -15.18
N LYS A 131 -7.48 5.61 -15.78
CA LYS A 131 -7.89 5.96 -17.14
C LYS A 131 -6.74 5.71 -18.12
N ARG A 132 -7.07 5.39 -19.38
CA ARG A 132 -6.06 5.07 -20.40
C ARG A 132 -5.10 6.23 -20.67
N GLU A 133 -5.58 7.46 -20.51
CA GLU A 133 -4.80 8.68 -20.73
C GLU A 133 -3.74 8.91 -19.62
N GLU A 134 -3.86 8.20 -18.50
CA GLU A 134 -2.96 8.30 -17.35
C GLU A 134 -1.87 7.23 -17.37
N LEU A 135 -2.02 6.22 -18.23
CA LEU A 135 -1.10 5.10 -18.37
C LEU A 135 0.08 5.47 -19.26
N THR A 136 1.25 4.96 -18.88
CA THR A 136 2.37 4.73 -19.79
C THR A 136 2.05 3.58 -20.75
N THR A 137 3.04 3.15 -21.54
CA THR A 137 2.91 1.98 -22.41
C THR A 137 2.74 0.69 -21.61
N GLU A 138 3.38 0.57 -20.44
CA GLU A 138 3.41 -0.67 -19.64
C GLU A 138 2.35 -0.69 -18.53
N GLY A 139 1.75 0.45 -18.19
CA GLY A 139 0.59 0.53 -17.32
C GLY A 139 0.82 1.28 -16.01
N GLY A 140 2.03 1.78 -15.76
CA GLY A 140 2.31 2.72 -14.67
C GLY A 140 1.72 4.12 -14.92
N LEU A 141 1.71 4.94 -13.88
CA LEU A 141 1.29 6.34 -13.94
C LEU A 141 2.30 7.17 -14.74
N ASP A 142 1.85 7.89 -15.77
CA ASP A 142 2.71 8.78 -16.57
C ASP A 142 2.93 10.13 -15.85
N VAL A 143 3.79 10.11 -14.81
CA VAL A 143 4.13 11.27 -13.99
C VAL A 143 4.88 12.32 -14.82
N ALA A 144 5.77 11.88 -15.71
CA ALA A 144 6.55 12.75 -16.57
C ALA A 144 5.68 13.67 -17.46
N ARG A 145 4.51 13.19 -17.92
CA ARG A 145 3.56 14.02 -18.67
C ARG A 145 2.59 14.83 -17.80
N GLN A 146 2.35 14.40 -16.56
CA GLN A 146 1.36 15.00 -15.66
C GLN A 146 1.98 15.74 -14.46
N LYS A 147 3.24 16.21 -14.57
CA LYS A 147 4.06 16.74 -13.46
C LYS A 147 3.31 17.65 -12.49
N ASN A 148 2.62 18.69 -12.98
CA ASN A 148 1.92 19.64 -12.12
C ASN A 148 0.75 18.99 -11.37
N LYS A 149 -0.08 18.19 -12.06
CA LYS A 149 -1.23 17.49 -11.45
C LYS A 149 -0.76 16.55 -10.34
N ILE A 150 0.31 15.80 -10.59
CA ILE A 150 0.86 14.87 -9.59
C ILE A 150 1.52 15.63 -8.44
N ALA A 151 2.27 16.70 -8.71
CA ALA A 151 2.88 17.52 -7.66
C ALA A 151 1.83 18.16 -6.74
N ASP A 152 0.72 18.67 -7.31
CA ASP A 152 -0.39 19.24 -6.54
C ASP A 152 -1.05 18.18 -5.65
N ALA A 153 -1.29 16.98 -6.18
CA ALA A 153 -1.83 15.85 -5.42
C ALA A 153 -0.89 15.38 -4.29
N CYS A 154 0.42 15.29 -4.58
CA CYS A 154 1.43 14.97 -3.56
C CYS A 154 1.43 16.01 -2.43
N ALA A 155 1.35 17.30 -2.77
CA ALA A 155 1.33 18.38 -1.79
C ALA A 155 0.05 18.37 -0.93
N GLU A 156 -1.12 18.12 -1.52
CA GLU A 156 -2.39 18.02 -0.80
C GLU A 156 -2.39 16.85 0.19
N LEU A 157 -1.95 15.67 -0.24
CA LEU A 157 -1.87 14.49 0.62
C LEU A 157 -0.84 14.68 1.74
N ALA A 158 0.33 15.23 1.41
CA ALA A 158 1.36 15.52 2.41
C ALA A 158 0.88 16.55 3.46
N ALA A 159 0.07 17.54 3.08
CA ALA A 159 -0.53 18.50 4.01
C ALA A 159 -1.52 17.85 5.00
N ASN A 160 -1.98 16.63 4.72
CA ASN A 160 -2.83 15.82 5.59
C ASN A 160 -2.05 14.71 6.35
N ASP A 161 -0.72 14.80 6.38
CA ASP A 161 0.19 13.81 6.98
C ASP A 161 0.12 12.41 6.34
N ILE A 162 -0.25 12.33 5.06
CA ILE A 162 -0.33 11.08 4.30
C ILE A 162 0.97 10.88 3.53
N ARG A 163 1.63 9.72 3.66
CA ARG A 163 2.84 9.40 2.89
C ARG A 163 2.46 8.94 1.49
N VAL A 164 2.93 9.65 0.47
CA VAL A 164 2.56 9.39 -0.92
C VAL A 164 3.54 8.41 -1.57
N SER A 165 2.97 7.41 -2.26
CA SER A 165 3.65 6.54 -3.21
C SER A 165 3.12 6.80 -4.62
N LEU A 166 3.96 6.67 -5.64
CA LEU A 166 3.54 6.71 -7.05
C LEU A 166 3.80 5.36 -7.71
N PHE A 167 2.75 4.77 -8.28
CA PHE A 167 2.86 3.52 -9.05
C PHE A 167 3.33 3.81 -10.47
N ILE A 168 4.59 3.48 -10.79
CA ILE A 168 5.23 3.84 -12.06
C ILE A 168 6.00 2.68 -12.67
N ASP A 169 6.28 2.75 -13.97
CA ASP A 169 7.16 1.81 -14.64
C ASP A 169 8.62 1.95 -14.16
N PRO A 170 9.45 0.90 -14.26
CA PRO A 170 10.87 0.93 -13.90
C PRO A 170 11.71 1.70 -14.93
N GLU A 171 11.43 3.00 -15.09
CA GLU A 171 12.08 3.94 -16.02
C GLU A 171 12.70 5.14 -15.28
N PRO A 172 13.96 5.54 -15.60
CA PRO A 172 14.61 6.69 -14.97
C PRO A 172 13.82 8.00 -15.07
N ASP A 173 13.23 8.30 -16.22
CA ASP A 173 12.48 9.54 -16.45
C ASP A 173 11.22 9.63 -15.55
N GLN A 174 10.57 8.49 -15.25
CA GLN A 174 9.43 8.45 -14.33
C GLN A 174 9.90 8.60 -12.87
N LEU A 175 11.04 8.01 -12.49
CA LEU A 175 11.64 8.18 -11.16
C LEU A 175 12.05 9.63 -10.89
N ASP A 176 12.69 10.29 -11.86
CA ASP A 176 13.04 11.71 -11.78
C ASP A 176 11.79 12.59 -11.66
N ALA A 177 10.74 12.26 -12.42
CA ALA A 177 9.47 12.97 -12.36
C ALA A 177 8.76 12.76 -11.00
N ALA A 178 8.81 11.56 -10.43
CA ALA A 178 8.27 11.24 -9.11
C ALA A 178 8.97 12.04 -8.00
N LEU A 179 10.30 12.08 -8.02
CA LEU A 179 11.10 12.88 -7.09
C LEU A 179 10.77 14.37 -7.23
N ALA A 180 10.69 14.89 -8.46
CA ALA A 180 10.35 16.28 -8.72
C ALA A 180 8.92 16.65 -8.30
N ALA A 181 7.99 15.70 -8.34
CA ALA A 181 6.63 15.87 -7.83
C ALA A 181 6.56 15.84 -6.29
N GLY A 182 7.66 15.55 -5.60
CA GLY A 182 7.74 15.53 -4.14
C GLY A 182 7.25 14.24 -3.49
N ALA A 183 7.09 13.16 -4.26
CA ALA A 183 6.71 11.87 -3.71
C ALA A 183 7.90 11.26 -2.91
N PRO A 184 7.71 10.84 -1.65
CA PRO A 184 8.75 10.17 -0.88
C PRO A 184 8.94 8.70 -1.27
N VAL A 185 7.90 8.05 -1.81
CA VAL A 185 7.88 6.63 -2.15
C VAL A 185 7.50 6.46 -3.62
N VAL A 186 8.03 5.41 -4.24
CA VAL A 186 7.63 4.90 -5.55
C VAL A 186 7.34 3.41 -5.43
N GLU A 187 6.27 2.95 -6.08
CA GLU A 187 6.03 1.53 -6.31
C GLU A 187 6.32 1.17 -7.76
N LEU A 188 7.34 0.34 -7.98
CA LEU A 188 7.73 -0.11 -9.32
C LEU A 188 6.76 -1.15 -9.85
N HIS A 189 6.27 -0.92 -11.07
CA HIS A 189 5.42 -1.87 -11.76
C HIS A 189 6.21 -3.11 -12.19
N THR A 190 5.91 -4.25 -11.54
CA THR A 190 6.53 -5.55 -11.84
C THR A 190 5.72 -6.44 -12.79
N GLY A 191 4.72 -5.88 -13.49
CA GLY A 191 3.81 -6.65 -14.36
C GLY A 191 4.53 -7.28 -15.55
N ALA A 192 5.33 -6.50 -16.27
CA ALA A 192 6.15 -7.02 -17.38
C ALA A 192 7.06 -8.17 -16.94
N PHE A 193 7.66 -8.09 -15.75
CA PHE A 193 8.44 -9.18 -15.16
C PHE A 193 7.59 -10.41 -14.83
N ALA A 194 6.41 -10.20 -14.24
CA ALA A 194 5.52 -11.27 -13.81
C ALA A 194 4.94 -12.06 -14.99
N ASP A 195 4.61 -11.37 -16.09
CA ASP A 195 3.99 -11.97 -17.28
C ASP A 195 5.01 -12.58 -18.26
N ALA A 196 6.28 -12.19 -18.16
CA ALA A 196 7.35 -12.68 -19.00
C ALA A 196 7.89 -14.06 -18.56
N SER A 197 8.62 -14.72 -19.48
CA SER A 197 9.32 -15.98 -19.18
C SER A 197 10.70 -16.05 -19.84
N GLY A 198 11.57 -16.93 -19.34
CA GLY A 198 12.88 -17.19 -19.93
C GLY A 198 13.78 -15.94 -19.99
N ALA A 199 14.31 -15.65 -21.19
CA ALA A 199 15.24 -14.54 -21.38
C ALA A 199 14.59 -13.16 -21.18
N GLU A 200 13.30 -13.03 -21.49
CA GLU A 200 12.54 -11.79 -21.33
C GLU A 200 12.34 -11.47 -19.86
N GLN A 201 11.93 -12.46 -19.05
CA GLN A 201 11.79 -12.29 -17.60
C GLN A 201 13.12 -11.86 -16.95
N LEU A 202 14.26 -12.38 -17.41
CA LEU A 202 15.57 -11.95 -16.93
C LEU A 202 15.91 -10.52 -17.35
N ALA A 203 15.43 -10.05 -18.50
CA ALA A 203 15.61 -8.67 -18.93
C ALA A 203 14.76 -7.70 -18.08
N GLU A 204 13.50 -8.05 -17.84
CA GLU A 204 12.60 -7.27 -16.99
C GLU A 204 13.07 -7.24 -15.53
N LEU A 205 13.57 -8.36 -14.99
CA LEU A 205 14.20 -8.37 -13.67
C LEU A 205 15.37 -7.39 -13.59
N LYS A 206 16.23 -7.34 -14.62
CA LYS A 206 17.34 -6.37 -14.67
C LYS A 206 16.84 -4.93 -14.70
N ARG A 207 15.75 -4.64 -15.44
CA ARG A 207 15.14 -3.31 -15.44
C ARG A 207 14.69 -2.90 -14.04
N VAL A 208 13.99 -3.79 -13.33
CA VAL A 208 13.55 -3.52 -11.94
C VAL A 208 14.75 -3.33 -11.01
N VAL A 209 15.80 -4.15 -11.11
CA VAL A 209 17.03 -4.00 -10.30
C VAL A 209 17.69 -2.64 -10.53
N VAL A 210 17.84 -2.22 -11.79
CA VAL A 210 18.47 -0.95 -12.15
C VAL A 210 17.61 0.23 -11.68
N ALA A 211 16.30 0.17 -11.88
CA ALA A 211 15.37 1.21 -11.44
C ALA A 211 15.34 1.35 -9.91
N ALA A 212 15.32 0.23 -9.18
CA ALA A 212 15.35 0.25 -7.71
C ALA A 212 16.68 0.83 -7.17
N ALA A 213 17.81 0.48 -7.80
CA ALA A 213 19.11 1.07 -7.45
C ALA A 213 19.14 2.58 -7.69
N TYR A 214 18.68 3.02 -8.86
CA TYR A 214 18.64 4.44 -9.22
C TYR A 214 17.68 5.24 -8.33
N GLY A 215 16.46 4.76 -8.14
CA GLY A 215 15.46 5.41 -7.30
C GLY A 215 15.97 5.61 -5.85
N HIS A 216 16.63 4.59 -5.30
CA HIS A 216 17.27 4.70 -4.00
C HIS A 216 18.41 5.73 -3.98
N GLU A 217 19.27 5.76 -5.00
CA GLU A 217 20.37 6.73 -5.13
C GLU A 217 19.88 8.18 -5.13
N ILE A 218 18.75 8.45 -5.79
CA ILE A 218 18.14 9.80 -5.84
C ILE A 218 17.27 10.12 -4.60
N GLY A 219 17.22 9.22 -3.62
CA GLY A 219 16.58 9.45 -2.31
C GLY A 219 15.11 9.04 -2.21
N LEU A 220 14.58 8.31 -3.19
CA LEU A 220 13.24 7.72 -3.12
C LEU A 220 13.27 6.43 -2.29
N ILE A 221 12.17 6.15 -1.61
CA ILE A 221 11.90 4.81 -1.08
C ILE A 221 11.23 3.97 -2.16
N ILE A 222 11.70 2.74 -2.35
CA ILE A 222 11.25 1.89 -3.45
C ILE A 222 10.44 0.70 -2.92
N ASN A 223 9.20 0.59 -3.38
CA ASN A 223 8.30 -0.55 -3.23
C ASN A 223 8.14 -1.26 -4.59
N ALA A 224 7.49 -2.42 -4.60
CA ALA A 224 7.03 -3.14 -5.80
C ALA A 224 5.86 -4.05 -5.45
N GLY A 225 5.33 -4.87 -6.37
CA GLY A 225 4.40 -5.94 -5.96
C GLY A 225 3.43 -6.47 -7.00
N HIS A 226 3.10 -5.66 -8.01
CA HIS A 226 2.12 -6.03 -9.04
C HIS A 226 2.51 -7.32 -9.78
N GLY A 227 1.59 -8.30 -9.80
CA GLY A 227 1.78 -9.58 -10.50
C GLY A 227 2.69 -10.58 -9.78
N LEU A 228 3.28 -10.25 -8.62
CA LEU A 228 4.14 -11.19 -7.91
C LEU A 228 3.34 -12.33 -7.28
N HIS A 229 3.91 -13.53 -7.31
CA HIS A 229 3.37 -14.78 -6.77
C HIS A 229 4.49 -15.66 -6.17
N CYS A 230 4.11 -16.81 -5.59
CA CYS A 230 5.03 -17.69 -4.86
C CYS A 230 6.27 -18.09 -5.68
N ASP A 231 6.14 -18.26 -7.00
CA ASP A 231 7.23 -18.76 -7.84
C ASP A 231 8.16 -17.66 -8.36
N ASN A 232 7.73 -16.39 -8.39
CA ASN A 232 8.50 -15.29 -8.96
C ASN A 232 8.87 -14.17 -7.95
N VAL A 233 8.36 -14.23 -6.72
CA VAL A 233 8.63 -13.21 -5.70
C VAL A 233 10.09 -13.20 -5.24
N THR A 234 10.75 -14.36 -5.23
CA THR A 234 12.11 -14.52 -4.66
C THR A 234 13.15 -13.64 -5.37
N PRO A 235 13.27 -13.62 -6.72
CA PRO A 235 14.18 -12.72 -7.42
C PRO A 235 13.99 -11.22 -7.10
N ILE A 236 12.74 -10.78 -6.94
CA ILE A 236 12.42 -9.39 -6.60
C ILE A 236 12.76 -9.11 -5.13
N ALA A 237 12.43 -10.03 -4.23
CA ALA A 237 12.75 -9.94 -2.81
C ALA A 237 14.27 -9.97 -2.51
N LEU A 238 15.13 -10.32 -3.48
CA LEU A 238 16.59 -10.20 -3.35
C LEU A 238 17.10 -8.77 -3.56
N ILE A 239 16.31 -7.86 -4.14
CA ILE A 239 16.75 -6.50 -4.48
C ILE A 239 16.84 -5.65 -3.20
N PRO A 240 18.05 -5.28 -2.71
CA PRO A 240 18.23 -4.72 -1.36
C PRO A 240 17.62 -3.33 -1.16
N GLN A 241 17.34 -2.62 -2.24
CA GLN A 241 16.71 -1.29 -2.20
C GLN A 241 15.19 -1.34 -1.98
N LEU A 242 14.56 -2.51 -2.17
CA LEU A 242 13.12 -2.64 -1.97
C LEU A 242 12.77 -2.71 -0.49
N VAL A 243 11.77 -1.92 -0.11
CA VAL A 243 11.29 -1.74 1.26
C VAL A 243 10.03 -2.54 1.54
N GLU A 244 9.06 -2.51 0.63
CA GLU A 244 7.80 -3.22 0.76
C GLU A 244 7.38 -3.86 -0.57
N LEU A 245 6.82 -5.07 -0.49
CA LEU A 245 6.13 -5.72 -1.60
C LEU A 245 4.62 -5.73 -1.37
N ASN A 246 3.85 -5.06 -2.22
CA ASN A 246 2.39 -4.99 -2.19
C ASN A 246 1.76 -6.07 -3.07
N ILE A 247 1.34 -7.19 -2.48
CA ILE A 247 0.89 -8.39 -3.22
C ILE A 247 -0.59 -8.66 -2.94
N GLY A 248 -1.40 -8.74 -4.01
CA GLY A 248 -2.85 -8.96 -3.93
C GLY A 248 -3.30 -10.28 -4.52
N HIS A 249 -3.61 -10.28 -5.82
CA HIS A 249 -4.26 -11.38 -6.53
C HIS A 249 -3.66 -12.76 -6.25
N ALA A 250 -2.32 -12.89 -6.23
CA ALA A 250 -1.67 -14.17 -5.99
C ALA A 250 -1.94 -14.73 -4.59
N ILE A 251 -1.97 -13.88 -3.55
CA ILE A 251 -2.30 -14.29 -2.18
C ILE A 251 -3.75 -14.75 -2.12
N ILE A 252 -4.69 -13.98 -2.68
CA ILE A 252 -6.12 -14.35 -2.66
C ILE A 252 -6.37 -15.62 -3.48
N GLY A 253 -5.74 -15.76 -4.64
CA GLY A 253 -5.81 -16.96 -5.47
C GLY A 253 -5.25 -18.20 -4.75
N ARG A 254 -4.14 -18.05 -4.03
CA ARG A 254 -3.57 -19.11 -3.19
C ARG A 254 -4.49 -19.46 -2.03
N ALA A 255 -5.10 -18.46 -1.39
CA ALA A 255 -5.97 -18.61 -0.23
C ALA A 255 -7.22 -19.47 -0.50
N VAL A 256 -7.71 -19.53 -1.74
CA VAL A 256 -8.82 -20.42 -2.13
C VAL A 256 -8.51 -21.88 -1.82
N PHE A 257 -7.24 -22.29 -1.87
CA PHE A 257 -6.83 -23.68 -1.66
C PHE A 257 -6.29 -23.96 -0.27
N VAL A 258 -5.59 -23.01 0.34
CA VAL A 258 -4.86 -23.23 1.60
C VAL A 258 -5.36 -22.38 2.78
N GLY A 259 -6.31 -21.48 2.53
CA GLY A 259 -6.74 -20.45 3.49
C GLY A 259 -5.82 -19.22 3.46
N LEU A 260 -6.39 -18.06 3.82
CA LEU A 260 -5.69 -16.77 3.69
C LEU A 260 -4.46 -16.64 4.60
N ALA A 261 -4.57 -17.05 5.87
CA ALA A 261 -3.44 -16.99 6.80
C ALA A 261 -2.23 -17.78 6.28
N ALA A 262 -2.45 -19.00 5.76
CA ALA A 262 -1.36 -19.82 5.22
C ALA A 262 -0.76 -19.19 3.95
N ALA A 263 -1.58 -18.62 3.07
CA ALA A 263 -1.11 -17.95 1.85
C ALA A 263 -0.23 -16.71 2.16
N VAL A 264 -0.63 -15.89 3.14
CA VAL A 264 0.15 -14.73 3.58
C VAL A 264 1.48 -15.16 4.19
N SER A 265 1.46 -16.12 5.13
CA SER A 265 2.68 -16.61 5.78
C SER A 265 3.65 -17.28 4.80
N GLU A 266 3.15 -17.98 3.77
CA GLU A 266 3.97 -18.58 2.71
C GLU A 266 4.75 -17.52 1.93
N ILE A 267 4.08 -16.48 1.44
CA ILE A 267 4.73 -15.36 0.73
C ILE A 267 5.72 -14.62 1.64
N LYS A 268 5.33 -14.31 2.88
CA LYS A 268 6.21 -13.63 3.84
C LYS A 268 7.46 -14.45 4.15
N ALA A 269 7.35 -15.77 4.26
CA ALA A 269 8.49 -16.66 4.47
C ALA A 269 9.46 -16.64 3.28
N LEU A 270 8.94 -16.72 2.04
CA LEU A 270 9.76 -16.63 0.82
C LEU A 270 10.52 -15.30 0.74
N MET A 271 9.86 -14.19 1.05
CA MET A 271 10.48 -12.86 1.09
C MET A 271 11.58 -12.77 2.14
N ASN A 272 11.32 -13.24 3.36
CA ASN A 272 12.30 -13.23 4.45
C ASN A 272 13.50 -14.12 4.13
N ASP A 273 13.28 -15.30 3.56
CA ASP A 273 14.35 -16.23 3.22
C ASP A 273 15.18 -15.77 2.03
N ALA A 274 14.60 -14.97 1.12
CA ALA A 274 15.36 -14.25 0.10
C ALA A 274 16.27 -13.21 0.75
N ARG A 275 15.75 -12.41 1.69
CA ARG A 275 16.47 -11.28 2.29
C ARG A 275 17.59 -11.68 3.27
N LYS A 276 17.57 -12.92 3.78
CA LYS A 276 18.64 -13.50 4.62
C LYS A 276 19.88 -13.99 3.85
N ARG A 277 19.81 -14.09 2.51
CA ARG A 277 20.90 -14.61 1.66
C ARG A 277 21.91 -13.54 1.31
#